data_AF-A0ABD0NN45-F1
#
_entry.id   AF-A0ABD0NN45-F1
#
_cell.length_a   1.000
_cell.length_b   1.000
_cell.length_c   1.000
_cell.angle_alpha   90.00
_cell.angle_beta   90.00
_cell.angle_gamma   90.00
#
_symmetry.space_group_name_H-M   'P 1'
#
loop_
_entity.id
_entity.type
_entity.pdbx_description
1 polymer ?
#
loop_
_entity_poly.entity_id
_entity_poly.type
_entity_poly.pdbx_seq_one_letter_code
_entity_poly.pdbx_strand_id
1 'polypeptide(L)' 'FLVSFMVDARGGSMRGSRHNGLRVIIPPRTCAAPTRITCRLVKPQKLTTPPPLVEGEGLASRIISLGPSSMQFLG' A
#
# COMPACT_ATOMS: atom_id res chain seq x y z
N PHE A 1 3.22 -9.54 -5.48
CA PHE A 1 2.92 -8.14 -5.11
C PHE A 1 1.95 -7.56 -6.12
N LEU A 2 1.08 -6.64 -5.70
CA LEU A 2 0.23 -5.86 -6.60
C LEU A 2 1.05 -4.77 -7.30
N VAL A 3 1.96 -4.13 -6.55
CA VAL A 3 2.99 -3.21 -7.06
C VAL A 3 4.31 -3.45 -6.33
N SER A 4 5.45 -3.28 -7.02
CA SER A 4 6.81 -3.24 -6.46
C SER A 4 7.73 -2.37 -7.33
N PHE A 5 8.08 -1.16 -6.89
CA PHE A 5 8.92 -0.23 -7.65
C PHE A 5 9.88 0.55 -6.76
N MET A 6 11.01 0.96 -7.32
CA MET A 6 11.94 1.89 -6.66
C MET A 6 11.45 3.33 -6.87
N VAL A 7 11.52 4.14 -5.83
CA VAL A 7 11.23 5.57 -5.87
C VAL A 7 12.32 6.33 -5.12
N ASP A 8 12.59 7.56 -5.53
CA ASP A 8 13.51 8.47 -4.86
C ASP A 8 12.86 9.86 -4.68
N ALA A 9 13.65 10.88 -4.35
CA ALA A 9 13.18 12.24 -4.14
C ALA A 9 12.45 12.85 -5.37
N ARG A 10 12.58 12.29 -6.57
CA ARG A 10 11.79 12.73 -7.75
C ARG A 10 10.32 12.32 -7.65
N GLY A 11 9.98 11.40 -6.76
CA GLY A 11 8.66 10.79 -6.68
C GLY A 11 8.45 9.75 -7.77
N GLY A 12 7.23 9.25 -7.87
CA GLY A 12 6.88 8.23 -8.85
C GLY A 12 5.47 7.72 -8.67
N SER A 13 4.93 7.04 -9.67
CA SER A 13 3.64 6.39 -9.54
C SER A 13 3.62 5.05 -10.24
N MET A 14 2.88 4.10 -9.68
CA MET A 14 2.68 2.81 -10.30
C MET A 14 1.25 2.32 -10.11
N ARG A 15 0.69 1.77 -11.19
CA ARG A 15 -0.59 1.06 -11.16
C ARG A 15 -0.34 -0.44 -10.98
N GLY A 16 -1.21 -1.11 -10.24
CA GLY A 16 -1.15 -2.56 -10.06
C GLY A 16 -1.46 -3.29 -11.36
N SER A 17 -0.72 -4.37 -11.64
CA SER A 17 -0.85 -5.11 -12.91
C SER A 17 -2.00 -6.12 -12.93
N ARG A 18 -2.40 -6.66 -11.77
CA ARG A 18 -3.34 -7.80 -11.68
C ARG A 18 -4.71 -7.46 -11.09
N HIS A 19 -4.84 -6.32 -10.41
CA HIS A 19 -6.10 -5.88 -9.81
C HIS A 19 -6.39 -4.46 -10.31
N ASN A 20 -7.42 -4.35 -11.16
CA ASN A 20 -7.88 -3.09 -11.73
C ASN A 20 -8.37 -2.18 -10.60
N GLY A 21 -7.57 -1.17 -10.23
CA GLY A 21 -7.96 -0.15 -9.25
C GLY A 21 -6.83 0.32 -8.32
N LEU A 22 -5.79 -0.49 -8.09
CA LEU A 22 -4.70 -0.06 -7.22
C LEU A 22 -3.75 0.88 -7.97
N ARG A 23 -3.54 2.08 -7.42
CA ARG A 23 -2.50 3.02 -7.85
C ARG A 23 -1.79 3.56 -6.61
N VAL A 24 -0.46 3.46 -6.60
CA VAL A 24 0.39 4.10 -5.59
C VAL A 24 1.07 5.29 -6.23
N ILE A 25 0.98 6.46 -5.59
CA ILE A 25 1.61 7.70 -6.03
C ILE A 25 2.44 8.22 -4.86
N ILE A 26 3.73 8.44 -5.11
CA ILE A 26 4.65 9.07 -4.19
C ILE A 26 4.98 10.45 -4.78
N PRO A 27 4.52 11.55 -4.15
CA PRO A 27 4.79 12.90 -4.64
C PRO A 27 6.29 13.22 -4.64
N PRO A 28 6.76 14.14 -5.50
CA PRO A 28 8.14 14.61 -5.45
C PRO A 28 8.50 15.16 -4.08
N ARG A 29 9.76 14.96 -3.68
CA ARG A 29 10.39 15.42 -2.42
C ARG A 29 9.83 14.82 -1.12
N THR A 30 8.96 13.81 -1.21
CA THR A 30 8.41 13.13 -0.02
C THR A 30 9.27 11.95 0.45
N CYS A 31 10.12 11.39 -0.42
CA CYS A 31 10.96 10.23 -0.13
C CYS A 31 12.42 10.67 0.09
N ALA A 32 12.94 10.52 1.31
CA ALA A 32 14.27 11.01 1.70
C ALA A 32 15.43 10.24 1.05
N ALA A 33 15.24 8.95 0.76
CA ALA A 33 16.25 8.08 0.16
C ALA A 33 15.60 7.11 -0.84
N PRO A 34 16.35 6.57 -1.82
CA PRO A 34 15.85 5.56 -2.74
C PRO A 34 15.23 4.37 -1.98
N THR A 35 13.93 4.17 -2.15
CA THR A 35 13.16 3.18 -1.38
C THR A 35 12.35 2.28 -2.30
N ARG A 36 12.29 0.99 -1.97
CA ARG A 36 11.42 0.03 -2.66
C ARG A 36 10.02 0.06 -2.06
N ILE A 37 9.08 0.64 -2.80
CA ILE A 37 7.66 0.65 -2.44
C ILE A 37 7.01 -0.63 -2.93
N THR A 38 6.28 -1.29 -2.04
CA THR A 38 5.56 -2.51 -2.37
C THR A 38 4.13 -2.49 -1.87
N CYS A 39 3.23 -3.22 -2.54
CA CYS A 39 1.87 -3.44 -2.06
C CYS A 39 1.49 -4.92 -2.26
N ARG A 40 0.82 -5.52 -1.28
CA ARG A 40 0.25 -6.88 -1.38
C ARG A 40 -1.19 -6.89 -0.90
N LEU A 41 -1.97 -7.83 -1.43
CA LEU A 41 -3.27 -8.18 -0.89
C LEU A 41 -3.08 -9.09 0.33
N VAL A 42 -3.76 -8.79 1.43
CA VAL A 42 -3.79 -9.63 2.62
C VAL A 42 -5.11 -10.41 2.62
N LYS A 43 -5.00 -11.74 2.73
CA LYS A 43 -6.18 -12.59 2.87
C LYS A 43 -6.74 -12.41 4.29
N PRO A 44 -8.05 -12.17 4.49
CA PRO A 44 -8.63 -11.99 5.81
C PRO A 44 -8.30 -13.13 6.80
N GLN A 45 -8.24 -14.37 6.31
CA GLN A 45 -7.89 -15.55 7.11
C GLN A 45 -6.46 -15.54 7.67
N LYS A 46 -5.58 -14.69 7.13
CA LYS A 46 -4.18 -14.56 7.58
C LYS A 46 -3.99 -13.42 8.58
N LEU A 47 -5.06 -12.71 8.95
CA LEU A 47 -5.00 -11.64 9.94
C LEU A 47 -5.19 -12.25 11.33
N THR A 48 -4.18 -12.11 12.18
CA THR A 48 -4.26 -12.52 13.59
C THR A 48 -5.36 -11.77 14.34
N THR A 49 -5.56 -10.51 13.98
CA THR A 49 -6.59 -9.62 14.54
C THR A 49 -7.30 -8.92 13.38
N PRO A 50 -8.40 -9.49 12.85
CA PRO A 50 -9.19 -8.79 11.84
C PRO A 50 -9.81 -7.52 12.45
N PRO A 51 -10.08 -6.48 11.64
CA PRO A 51 -10.82 -5.30 12.11
C PRO A 51 -12.17 -5.73 12.72
N PRO A 52 -12.53 -5.25 13.91
CA PRO A 52 -13.85 -5.52 14.47
C PRO A 52 -14.90 -4.86 13.58
N LEU A 53 -15.98 -5.58 13.28
CA LEU A 53 -17.12 -5.07 12.51
C LEU A 53 -18.37 -5.20 13.37
N VAL A 54 -19.17 -4.14 13.46
CA VAL A 54 -20.48 -4.18 14.15
C VAL A 54 -21.62 -4.46 13.17
N GLU A 55 -22.86 -4.54 13.68
CA GLU A 55 -24.04 -4.75 12.85
C GLU A 55 -24.17 -3.64 11.80
N GLY A 56 -24.28 -4.03 10.52
CA GLY A 56 -24.33 -3.11 9.39
C GLY A 56 -22.96 -2.71 8.82
N GLU A 57 -21.84 -3.07 9.46
CA GLU A 57 -20.49 -2.80 8.94
C GLU A 57 -19.95 -3.93 8.05
N GLY A 58 -19.08 -3.57 7.11
CA GLY A 58 -18.44 -4.52 6.21
C GLY A 58 -17.16 -3.95 5.59
N LEU A 59 -16.28 -4.85 5.15
CA LEU A 59 -15.09 -4.46 4.40
C LEU A 59 -15.49 -4.13 2.96
N ALA A 60 -15.50 -2.84 2.61
CA ALA A 60 -15.77 -2.37 1.24
C ALA A 60 -14.63 -2.71 0.26
N SER A 61 -13.42 -2.95 0.77
CA SER A 61 -12.26 -3.35 -0.04
C SER A 61 -11.49 -4.48 0.61
N ARG A 62 -10.62 -5.11 -0.18
CA ARG A 62 -9.64 -6.06 0.37
C ARG A 62 -8.61 -5.31 1.21
N ILE A 63 -8.08 -5.98 2.23
CA ILE A 63 -7.01 -5.45 3.07
C ILE A 63 -5.71 -5.49 2.28
N ILE A 64 -4.99 -4.37 2.28
CA ILE A 64 -3.69 -4.24 1.63
C ILE A 64 -2.60 -4.00 2.66
N SER A 65 -1.40 -4.48 2.36
CA SER A 65 -0.19 -4.16 3.11
C SER A 65 0.75 -3.41 2.19
N LEU A 66 1.16 -2.21 2.63
CA LEU A 66 2.16 -1.37 1.98
C LEU A 66 3.52 -1.57 2.67
N GLY A 67 4.57 -1.66 1.86
CA GLY A 67 5.95 -1.76 2.32
C GLY A 67 6.79 -0.57 1.80
N PRO A 68 7.79 -0.11 2.56
CA PRO A 68 8.22 -0.63 3.86
C PRO A 68 7.20 -0.33 4.97
N SER A 69 7.04 -1.28 5.91
CA SER A 69 6.25 -1.02 7.11
C SER A 69 6.86 0.16 7.87
N SER A 70 6.01 0.99 8.48
CA SER A 70 6.41 2.16 9.27
C SER A 70 7.30 3.19 8.55
N MET A 71 7.32 3.17 7.21
CA MET A 71 8.02 4.22 6.45
C MET A 71 7.37 5.58 6.72
N GLN A 72 8.21 6.59 6.96
CA GLN A 72 7.80 7.98 7.08
C GLN A 72 8.12 8.73 5.79
N PHE A 73 7.15 9.50 5.30
CA PHE A 73 7.36 10.46 4.22
C PHE A 73 7.65 11.84 4.84
N LEU A 74 8.36 12.70 4.12
CA LEU A 74 8.79 14.02 4.59
C LEU A 74 7.68 15.10 4.59
N GLY A 75 6.40 14.72 4.64
CA GLY A 75 5.26 15.64 4.50
C GLY A 75 4.07 15.28 5.37
#